data_AF-A0A3M9NP41-F1
#
_entry.id   AF-A0A3M9NP41-F1
#
_cell.length_a   1.000
_cell.length_b   1.000
_cell.length_c   1.000
_cell.angle_alpha   90.00
_cell.angle_beta   90.00
_cell.angle_gamma   90.00
#
_symmetry.space_group_name_H-M   'P 1'
#
loop_
_entity.id
_entity.type
_entity.pdbx_description
1 polymer ?
#
loop_
_entity_poly.entity_id
_entity_poly.type
_entity_poly.pdbx_seq_one_letter_code
_entity_poly.pdbx_strand_id
1 'polypeptide(L)' 'MSANIAEGFGRHFKKDKIKFYSYSKGSLKESLDWNEKAKVRKLITTEEYDHIFGELNKLPKSINSLIKFTNEKLPY' A
#
# COMPACT_ATOMS: atom_id res chain seq x y z
N MET A 1 2.11 4.11 4.57
CA MET A 1 1.10 3.57 3.62
C MET A 1 -0.34 3.85 4.04
N SER A 2 -0.78 3.49 5.25
CA SER A 2 -2.17 3.71 5.72
C SER A 2 -2.61 5.17 5.68
N ALA A 3 -1.74 6.10 6.13
CA ALA A 3 -1.99 7.54 6.07
C ALA A 3 -2.29 8.03 4.64
N ASN A 4 -1.52 7.60 3.64
CA ASN A 4 -1.74 7.95 2.23
C ASN A 4 -3.09 7.42 1.70
N ILE A 5 -3.53 6.24 2.15
CA ILE A 5 -4.85 5.70 1.77
C ILE A 5 -5.97 6.54 2.39
N ALA A 6 -5.88 6.86 3.68
CA ALA A 6 -6.85 7.68 4.38
C ALA A 6 -6.94 9.09 3.78
N GLU A 7 -5.78 9.68 3.46
CA GLU A 7 -5.71 10.99 2.82
C GLU A 7 -6.34 10.96 1.43
N GLY A 8 -6.00 9.97 0.59
CA GLY A 8 -6.63 9.79 -0.72
C GLY A 8 -8.15 9.57 -0.64
N PHE A 9 -8.64 8.90 0.40
CA PHE A 9 -10.08 8.74 0.61
C PHE A 9 -10.79 10.07 0.89
N GLY A 10 -10.19 10.94 1.71
CA GLY A 10 -10.74 12.24 2.10
C GLY A 10 -10.67 13.35 1.04
N ARG A 11 -9.96 13.15 -0.07
CA ARG A 11 -9.87 14.14 -1.17
C ARG A 11 -11.14 14.16 -2.02
N HIS A 12 -11.44 15.29 -2.65
CA HIS A 12 -12.63 15.43 -3.51
C HIS A 12 -12.37 15.04 -4.97
N PHE A 13 -11.22 15.41 -5.52
CA PHE A 13 -10.92 15.21 -6.94
C PHE A 13 -10.26 13.87 -7.23
N LYS A 14 -10.72 13.22 -8.30
CA LYS A 14 -10.25 11.91 -8.77
C LYS A 14 -8.73 11.82 -8.90
N LYS A 15 -8.09 12.80 -9.56
CA LYS A 15 -6.64 12.80 -9.80
C LYS A 15 -5.85 12.83 -8.50
N ASP A 16 -6.31 13.60 -7.51
CA ASP A 16 -5.67 13.67 -6.20
C ASP A 16 -5.80 12.35 -5.44
N LYS A 17 -7.00 11.73 -5.44
CA LYS A 17 -7.20 10.41 -4.84
C LYS A 17 -6.21 9.38 -5.38
N ILE A 18 -6.09 9.30 -6.71
CA ILE A 18 -5.23 8.33 -7.39
C ILE A 18 -3.75 8.60 -7.10
N LYS A 19 -3.35 9.88 -7.00
CA LYS A 19 -1.98 10.27 -6.64
C LYS A 19 -1.62 9.76 -5.24
N PHE A 20 -2.51 9.94 -4.26
CA PHE A 20 -2.31 9.42 -2.91
C PHE A 20 -2.27 7.88 -2.85
N TYR A 21 -3.16 7.19 -3.58
CA TYR A 21 -3.10 5.73 -3.68
C TYR A 21 -1.82 5.23 -4.37
N SER A 22 -1.26 6.01 -5.29
CA SER A 22 0.04 5.71 -5.90
C SER A 22 1.19 5.88 -4.90
N TYR A 23 1.14 6.91 -4.03
CA TYR A 23 2.08 7.03 -2.91
C TYR A 23 1.98 5.88 -1.92
N SER A 24 0.78 5.35 -1.68
CA SER A 24 0.61 4.13 -0.87
C SER A 24 1.37 2.93 -1.44
N LYS A 25 1.41 2.78 -2.78
CA LYS A 25 2.21 1.73 -3.45
C LYS A 25 3.71 1.93 -3.27
N GLY A 26 4.18 3.19 -3.31
CA GLY A 26 5.57 3.54 -3.03
C GLY A 26 5.98 3.10 -1.62
N SER A 27 5.23 3.52 -0.61
CA SER A 27 5.48 3.13 0.78
C SER A 27 5.37 1.62 1.02
N LEU A 28 4.52 0.91 0.27
CA LEU A 28 4.43 -0.54 0.36
C LEU A 28 5.75 -1.22 -0.07
N LYS A 29 6.37 -0.76 -1.16
CA LYS A 29 7.67 -1.27 -1.61
C LYS A 29 8.75 -1.01 -0.57
N GLU A 30 8.73 0.16 0.06
CA GLU A 30 9.65 0.49 1.16
C GLU A 30 9.43 -0.46 2.35
N SER A 31 8.18 -0.75 2.73
CA SER A 31 7.90 -1.72 3.80
C SER A 31 8.38 -3.13 3.49
N LEU A 32 8.31 -3.58 2.23
CA LEU A 32 8.86 -4.86 1.81
C LEU A 32 10.39 -4.90 1.95
N ASP A 33 11.07 -3.83 1.52
CA ASP A 33 12.52 -3.69 1.66
C ASP A 33 12.95 -3.67 3.15
N TRP A 34 12.19 -2.99 4.01
CA TRP A 34 12.44 -3.02 5.46
C TRP A 34 12.23 -4.41 6.07
N ASN A 35 11.21 -5.15 5.64
CA ASN A 35 10.96 -6.52 6.09
C ASN A 35 12.13 -7.44 5.70
N GLU A 36 12.61 -7.33 4.46
CA GLU A 36 13.79 -8.08 3.98
C GLU A 36 15.04 -7.74 4.80
N LYS A 37 15.31 -6.46 5.00
CA LYS A 37 16.44 -6.01 5.82
C LYS A 37 16.34 -6.50 7.26
N ALA A 38 15.14 -6.53 7.84
CA ALA A 38 14.93 -7.03 9.20
C ALA A 38 15.25 -8.52 9.30
N LYS A 39 14.80 -9.33 8.33
CA LYS A 39 15.15 -10.76 8.25
C LYS A 39 16.65 -10.98 8.08
N VAL A 40 17.29 -10.28 7.13
CA VAL A 40 18.75 -10.41 6.87
C VAL A 40 19.57 -10.06 8.11
N ARG A 41 19.14 -9.05 8.88
CA ARG A 41 19.78 -8.63 10.13
C ARG A 41 19.39 -9.50 11.33
N LYS A 42 18.55 -10.54 11.13
CA LYS A 42 18.04 -11.43 12.17
C LYS A 42 17.30 -10.69 13.29
N LEU A 43 16.62 -9.60 12.94
CA LEU A 43 15.79 -8.81 13.87
C LEU A 43 14.39 -9.40 14.05
N ILE A 44 13.98 -10.26 13.13
CA ILE A 44 12.70 -10.99 13.13
C ILE A 44 12.95 -12.44 12.74
N THR A 45 12.05 -13.34 13.14
CA THR A 45 12.10 -14.74 12.71
C THR A 45 11.63 -14.91 11.27
N THR A 46 11.83 -16.11 10.71
CA THR A 46 11.34 -16.41 9.36
C THR A 46 9.81 -16.42 9.34
N GLU A 47 9.18 -16.93 10.40
CA GLU A 47 7.72 -16.97 10.53
C GLU A 47 7.13 -15.55 10.61
N GLU A 48 7.75 -14.65 11.37
CA GLU A 48 7.36 -13.23 11.44
C GLU A 48 7.53 -12.55 10.08
N TYR A 49 8.66 -12.79 9.40
CA TYR A 49 8.90 -12.28 8.05
C TYR A 49 7.82 -12.75 7.07
N ASP A 50 7.52 -14.04 7.04
CA ASP A 50 6.56 -14.65 6.10
C ASP A 50 5.14 -14.13 6.38
N HIS A 51 4.78 -13.95 7.65
CA HIS A 51 3.52 -13.32 8.04
C HIS A 51 3.42 -11.88 7.51
N ILE A 52 4.42 -11.05 7.80
CA ILE A 52 4.45 -9.65 7.36
C ILE A 52 4.45 -9.57 5.83
N PHE A 53 5.28 -10.36 5.16
CA PHE A 53 5.37 -10.42 3.70
C PHE A 53 4.04 -10.86 3.08
N GLY A 54 3.38 -11.86 3.67
CA GLY A 54 2.05 -12.32 3.27
C GLY A 54 0.99 -11.22 3.36
N GLU A 55 0.96 -10.47 4.46
CA GLU A 55 0.04 -9.33 4.60
C GLU A 55 0.35 -8.19 3.63
N LEU A 56 1.64 -7.83 3.48
CA LEU A 56 2.08 -6.81 2.53
C LEU A 56 1.71 -7.17 1.08
N ASN A 57 1.76 -8.45 0.69
CA ASN A 57 1.40 -8.90 -0.66
C ASN A 57 -0.11 -8.87 -0.97
N LYS A 58 -0.98 -8.78 0.04
CA LYS A 58 -2.43 -8.62 -0.19
C LYS A 58 -2.80 -7.18 -0.59
N LEU A 59 -2.00 -6.22 -0.13
CA LEU A 59 -2.29 -4.79 -0.23
C LEU A 59 -2.27 -4.21 -1.67
N PRO A 60 -1.41 -4.65 -2.63
CA PRO A 60 -1.45 -4.18 -4.01
C PRO A 60 -2.81 -4.39 -4.67
N LYS A 61 -3.44 -5.55 -4.41
CA LYS A 61 -4.76 -5.88 -4.97
C LYS A 61 -5.83 -4.93 -4.44
N SER A 62 -5.82 -4.67 -3.14
CA SER A 62 -6.75 -3.73 -2.49
C SER A 62 -6.56 -2.30 -2.99
N ILE A 63 -5.32 -1.82 -3.11
CA ILE A 63 -5.03 -0.47 -3.63
C ILE A 63 -5.46 -0.35 -5.10
N ASN A 64 -5.21 -1.36 -5.93
CA ASN A 64 -5.67 -1.38 -7.32
C ASN A 64 -7.19 -1.37 -7.43
N SER A 65 -7.88 -2.10 -6.55
CA SER A 65 -9.34 -2.08 -6.48
C SER A 65 -9.86 -0.69 -6.12
N LEU A 66 -9.23 0.03 -5.19
CA LEU A 66 -9.60 1.40 -4.83
C LEU A 66 -9.39 2.39 -5.98
N ILE A 67 -8.29 2.27 -6.72
CA ILE A 67 -8.03 3.09 -7.91
C ILE A 67 -9.08 2.81 -8.98
N LYS A 68 -9.38 1.53 -9.25
CA LYS A 68 -10.40 1.13 -10.23
C LYS A 68 -11.78 1.68 -9.84
N PHE A 69 -12.19 1.47 -8.59
CA PHE A 69 -13.45 1.99 -8.07
C PHE A 69 -13.55 3.51 -8.20
N THR A 70 -12.48 4.23 -7.84
CA THR A 70 -12.39 5.69 -7.98
C THR A 70 -12.53 6.12 -9.44
N ASN A 71 -11.92 5.37 -10.37
CA ASN A 71 -12.02 5.63 -11.80
C ASN A 71 -13.42 5.43 -12.38
N GLU A 72 -14.14 4.43 -11.89
CA GLU A 72 -15.49 4.08 -12.34
C GLU A 72 -16.58 4.99 -11.73
N LYS A 73 -16.43 5.40 -10.47
CA LYS A 73 -17.46 6.16 -9.75
C LYS A 73 -17.31 7.68 -9.81
N LEU A 74 -16.12 8.18 -10.16
CA LEU A 74 -15.89 9.61 -10.39
C LEU A 74 -15.48 9.79 -11.87
N PRO A 75 -16.41 10.13 -12.76
CA PRO A 75 -16.12 10.29 -14.19
C PRO A 75 -15.30 11.56 -14.49
N TYR A 76 -15.35 12.57 -13.61
CA TYR A 76 -14.65 13.86 -13.75
C TYR A 76 -13.70 14.11 -12.58
#